data_AF-A0A914U781-F1
#
_entry.id   AF-A0A914U781-F1
#
_cell.length_a   1.000
_cell.length_b   1.000
_cell.length_c   1.000
_cell.angle_alpha   90.00
_cell.angle_beta   90.00
_cell.angle_gamma   90.00
#
_symmetry.space_group_name_H-M   'P 1'
#
loop_
_entity.id
_entity.type
_entity.pdbx_description
1 polymer ?
#
loop_
_entity_poly.entity_id
_entity_poly.type
_entity_poly.pdbx_seq_one_letter_code
_entity_poly.pdbx_strand_id
1 'polypeptide(L)'
;MAGQIVLETTKPINCSKITVEPNGLSKVFFYRSIGHGRSRGYSNQEKYFSGSIILYESVNNPSAIIPPGKYSYPFRFLFPNNCVPTFNDPKGKATVKYELIAKVHIRRGRNLTKKQPLTVCPILDFNTDLDLCRPVQLLSQNSELQVTVSFFQNLKFLTDQCLSLKFVIEAN
;
A
#
# COMPACT_ATOMS: atom_id res chain seq x y z
N MET A 1 -4.65 9.57 4.90
CA MET A 1 -4.88 8.19 5.36
C MET A 1 -4.66 8.12 6.87
N ALA A 2 -5.51 7.39 7.58
CA ALA A 2 -5.41 7.18 9.02
C ALA A 2 -5.55 5.70 9.36
N GLY A 3 -4.98 5.29 10.50
CA GLY A 3 -5.01 3.92 10.93
C GLY A 3 -4.43 3.75 12.33
N GLN A 4 -4.21 2.50 12.73
CA GLN A 4 -3.58 2.17 14.00
C GLN A 4 -2.73 0.90 13.91
N ILE A 5 -1.65 0.86 14.68
CA ILE A 5 -0.96 -0.38 15.03
C ILE A 5 -1.58 -0.89 16.33
N VAL A 6 -2.07 -2.13 16.33
CA VAL A 6 -2.48 -2.84 17.54
C VAL A 6 -1.39 -3.81 17.92
N LEU A 7 -0.88 -3.68 19.13
CA LEU A 7 0.14 -4.55 19.71
C LEU A 7 -0.48 -5.31 20.88
N GLU A 8 -0.62 -6.62 20.72
CA GLU A 8 -1.10 -7.52 21.77
C GLU A 8 0.08 -8.34 22.29
N THR A 9 0.37 -8.21 23.58
CA THR A 9 1.49 -8.85 24.27
C THR A 9 0.98 -9.75 25.39
N THR A 10 1.41 -11.00 25.40
CA THR A 10 1.12 -11.96 26.49
C THR A 10 2.18 -11.91 27.60
N LYS A 11 3.39 -11.45 27.28
CA LYS A 11 4.53 -11.30 28.19
C LYS A 11 5.05 -9.85 28.12
N PRO A 12 5.74 -9.36 29.17
CA PRO A 12 6.40 -8.07 29.12
C PRO A 12 7.45 -8.04 28.00
N ILE A 13 7.45 -6.98 27.19
CA ILE A 13 8.43 -6.81 26.10
C ILE A 13 9.28 -5.56 26.34
N ASN A 14 10.58 -5.67 26.12
CA ASN A 14 11.46 -4.50 26.11
C ASN A 14 11.45 -3.88 24.71
N CYS A 15 10.50 -2.99 24.45
CA CYS A 15 10.36 -2.33 23.16
C CYS A 15 11.15 -1.02 23.13
N SER A 16 12.03 -0.86 22.13
CA SER A 16 12.75 0.39 21.93
C SER A 16 11.97 1.40 21.09
N LYS A 17 11.26 0.94 20.06
CA LYS A 17 10.64 1.82 19.08
C LYS A 17 9.51 1.10 18.33
N ILE A 18 8.41 1.80 18.04
CA ILE A 18 7.34 1.35 17.15
C ILE A 18 7.22 2.37 16.03
N THR A 19 7.27 1.92 14.77
CA THR A 19 7.18 2.80 13.60
C THR A 19 6.18 2.29 12.56
N VAL A 20 5.65 3.22 11.78
CA VAL A 20 4.96 2.96 10.51
C VAL A 20 5.74 3.64 9.40
N GLU A 21 6.10 2.87 8.38
CA GLU A 21 6.80 3.36 7.20
C GLU A 21 5.89 3.24 5.97
N PRO A 22 5.26 4.35 5.54
CA PRO A 22 4.62 4.39 4.24
C PRO A 22 5.68 4.34 3.14
N ASN A 23 5.49 3.44 2.17
CA ASN A 23 6.39 3.25 1.04
C ASN A 23 5.59 3.14 -0.26
N GLY A 24 5.99 3.89 -1.28
CA GLY A 24 5.41 3.86 -2.62
C GLY A 24 6.50 3.85 -3.68
N LEU A 25 6.49 2.86 -4.56
CA LEU A 25 7.47 2.77 -5.65
C LEU A 25 6.91 2.10 -6.90
N SER A 26 7.47 2.45 -8.04
CA SER A 26 7.29 1.76 -9.31
C SER A 26 8.60 1.12 -9.76
N LYS A 27 8.48 0.02 -10.49
CA LYS A 27 9.59 -0.67 -11.13
C LYS A 27 9.18 -1.07 -12.53
N VAL A 28 10.06 -0.85 -13.49
CA VAL A 28 9.91 -1.32 -14.88
C VAL A 28 11.13 -2.11 -15.30
N PHE A 29 10.94 -3.08 -16.18
CA PHE A 29 11.96 -3.91 -16.78
C PHE A 29 11.59 -4.23 -18.23
N PHE A 30 12.51 -4.00 -19.16
CA PHE A 30 12.29 -4.29 -20.57
C PHE A 30 13.58 -4.78 -21.24
N TYR A 31 13.43 -5.52 -22.34
CA TYR A 31 14.55 -5.98 -23.17
C TYR A 31 14.63 -5.15 -24.44
N ARG A 32 15.86 -4.82 -24.86
CA ARG A 32 16.13 -4.23 -26.17
C ARG A 32 17.02 -5.18 -26.96
N SER A 33 16.69 -5.42 -28.23
CA SER A 33 17.58 -6.13 -29.15
C SER A 33 18.86 -5.33 -29.36
N ILE A 34 20.00 -6.01 -29.35
CA ILE A 34 21.31 -5.41 -29.60
C ILE A 34 22.01 -6.02 -30.83
N GLY A 35 21.25 -6.71 -31.70
CA GLY A 35 21.77 -7.39 -32.88
C GLY A 35 22.24 -8.82 -32.61
N HIS A 36 22.50 -9.60 -33.68
CA HIS A 36 22.97 -11.00 -33.62
C HIS A 36 22.13 -11.94 -32.72
N GLY A 37 20.80 -11.77 -32.69
CA GLY A 37 19.92 -12.58 -31.83
C GLY A 37 20.09 -12.33 -30.33
N ARG A 38 20.84 -11.30 -29.92
CA ARG A 38 21.07 -10.95 -28.52
C ARG A 38 20.10 -9.88 -28.06
N SER A 39 19.67 -10.00 -26.81
CA SER A 39 18.87 -8.99 -26.13
C SER A 39 19.56 -8.54 -24.84
N ARG A 40 19.35 -7.27 -24.47
CA ARG A 40 19.85 -6.69 -23.23
C ARG A 40 18.69 -6.21 -22.38
N GLY A 41 18.66 -6.62 -21.12
CA GLY A 41 17.67 -6.16 -20.15
C GLY A 41 18.03 -4.77 -19.61
N TYR A 42 17.02 -3.95 -19.39
CA TYR A 42 17.08 -2.64 -18.76
C TYR A 42 16.02 -2.59 -17.67
N SER A 43 16.32 -1.94 -16.55
CA SER A 43 15.35 -1.67 -15.49
C SER A 43 15.41 -0.22 -15.05
N ASN A 44 14.27 0.30 -14.64
CA ASN A 44 14.22 1.54 -13.88
C ASN A 44 13.33 1.36 -12.65
N GLN A 45 13.57 2.14 -11.61
CA GLN A 45 12.77 2.18 -10.40
C GLN A 45 12.59 3.63 -9.96
N GLU A 46 11.36 3.99 -9.63
CA GLU A 46 11.03 5.32 -9.11
C GLU A 46 10.35 5.17 -7.74
N LYS A 47 10.69 6.05 -6.80
CA LYS A 47 10.12 6.05 -5.46
C LYS A 47 9.25 7.30 -5.31
N TYR A 48 7.94 7.12 -5.16
CA TYR A 48 6.98 8.21 -4.97
C TYR A 48 7.10 8.82 -3.57
N PHE A 49 7.24 7.95 -2.56
CA PHE A 49 7.46 8.37 -1.19
C PHE A 49 8.08 7.25 -0.36
N SER A 50 8.79 7.66 0.68
CA SER A 50 9.29 6.78 1.73
C SER A 50 9.51 7.63 2.96
N GLY A 51 8.87 7.27 4.05
CA GLY A 51 9.01 7.97 5.33
C GLY A 51 8.94 7.01 6.49
N SER A 52 9.24 7.50 7.69
CA SER A 52 9.09 6.76 8.93
C SER A 52 8.36 7.64 9.93
N ILE A 53 7.26 7.14 10.47
CA ILE A 53 6.46 7.79 11.50
C ILE A 53 6.71 7.01 12.79
N ILE A 54 7.26 7.68 13.78
CA ILE A 54 7.54 7.10 15.10
C ILE A 54 6.27 7.22 15.94
N LEU A 55 5.73 6.08 16.39
CA LEU A 55 4.53 6.03 17.22
C LEU A 55 4.83 5.83 18.70
N TYR A 56 5.98 5.22 18.98
CA TYR A 56 6.50 5.01 20.33
C TYR A 56 8.02 4.95 20.26
N GLU A 57 8.71 5.56 21.22
CA GLU A 57 10.16 5.47 21.35
C GLU A 57 10.56 5.59 22.82
N SER A 58 11.42 4.68 23.27
CA SER A 58 11.93 4.70 24.64
C SER A 58 13.22 5.53 24.73
N VAL A 59 13.10 6.84 24.53
CA VAL A 59 14.23 7.79 24.45
C VAL A 59 14.97 7.90 25.79
N ASN A 60 14.24 7.90 26.91
CA ASN A 60 14.80 8.21 28.23
C ASN A 60 14.87 7.00 29.18
N ASN A 61 14.38 5.83 28.79
CA ASN A 61 14.37 4.66 29.64
C ASN A 61 14.84 3.42 28.87
N PRO A 62 16.13 3.06 28.94
CA PRO A 62 16.64 1.91 28.23
C PRO A 62 16.04 0.56 28.66
N SER A 63 15.30 0.57 29.77
CA SER A 63 14.60 -0.57 30.36
C SER A 63 13.08 -0.39 30.32
N ALA A 64 12.52 0.48 29.46
CA ALA A 64 11.08 0.60 29.32
C ALA A 64 10.50 -0.73 28.81
N ILE A 65 9.76 -1.38 29.70
CA ILE A 65 9.06 -2.62 29.43
C ILE A 65 7.60 -2.27 29.17
N ILE A 66 7.07 -2.71 28.04
CA ILE A 66 5.63 -2.71 27.77
C ILE A 66 5.06 -3.96 28.45
N PRO A 67 4.20 -3.82 29.49
CA PRO A 67 3.65 -4.97 30.18
C PRO A 67 2.71 -5.79 29.26
N PRO A 68 2.33 -7.02 29.66
CA PRO A 68 1.29 -7.77 28.97
C PRO A 68 0.01 -6.93 28.83
N GLY A 69 -0.59 -6.94 27.65
CA GLY A 69 -1.80 -6.18 27.38
C GLY A 69 -2.02 -5.90 25.91
N LYS A 70 -3.01 -5.06 25.63
CA LYS A 70 -3.39 -4.62 24.30
C LYS A 70 -3.21 -3.12 24.17
N TYR A 71 -2.36 -2.71 23.24
CA TYR A 71 -2.00 -1.31 23.02
C TYR A 71 -2.39 -0.91 21.61
N SER A 72 -2.94 0.30 21.46
CA SER A 72 -3.25 0.88 20.16
C SER A 72 -2.44 2.14 19.95
N TYR A 73 -1.74 2.20 18.82
CA TYR A 73 -0.91 3.32 18.40
C TYR A 73 -1.50 3.92 17.12
N PRO A 74 -2.34 4.96 17.23
CA PRO A 74 -2.92 5.60 16.07
C PRO A 74 -1.86 6.33 15.26
N PHE A 75 -2.05 6.36 13.94
CA PHE A 75 -1.21 7.12 13.03
C PHE A 75 -2.05 7.80 11.94
N ARG A 76 -1.51 8.88 11.40
CA ARG A 76 -2.07 9.57 10.26
C ARG A 76 -0.93 10.06 9.37
N PHE A 77 -1.13 9.96 8.06
CA PHE A 77 -0.21 10.53 7.10
C PHE A 77 -0.95 11.03 5.85
N LEU A 78 -0.33 11.99 5.17
CA LEU A 78 -0.84 12.52 3.91
C LEU A 78 -0.26 11.70 2.77
N PHE A 79 -1.15 11.20 1.92
CA PHE A 79 -0.74 10.48 0.72
C PHE A 79 -0.35 11.51 -0.35
N PRO A 80 0.81 11.40 -1.00
CA PRO A 80 1.22 12.36 -2.02
C PRO A 80 0.26 12.38 -3.22
N ASN A 81 0.03 13.57 -3.78
CA ASN A 81 -0.91 13.76 -4.90
C ASN A 81 -0.40 13.17 -6.24
N ASN A 82 0.91 12.94 -6.36
CA ASN A 82 1.56 12.43 -7.57
C ASN A 82 1.64 10.90 -7.63
N CYS A 83 0.84 10.19 -6.83
CA CYS A 83 0.81 8.74 -6.88
C CYS A 83 0.01 8.25 -8.08
N VAL A 84 0.57 7.29 -8.81
CA VAL A 84 -0.11 6.62 -9.92
C VAL A 84 -0.90 5.41 -9.41
N PRO A 85 -1.83 4.86 -10.19
CA PRO A 85 -2.59 3.67 -9.79
C PRO A 85 -1.69 2.47 -9.49
N THR A 86 -2.07 1.66 -8.49
CA THR A 86 -1.44 0.36 -8.23
C THR A 86 -1.58 -0.51 -9.48
N PHE A 87 -0.49 -1.14 -9.89
CA PHE A 87 -0.43 -1.93 -11.11
C PHE A 87 0.52 -3.10 -10.93
N ASN A 88 0.17 -4.27 -11.47
CA ASN A 88 1.08 -5.40 -11.55
C ASN A 88 0.93 -6.08 -12.90
N ASP A 89 1.96 -6.01 -13.73
CA ASP A 89 2.01 -6.74 -14.99
C ASP A 89 2.15 -8.25 -14.70
N PRO A 90 1.24 -9.10 -15.23
CA PRO A 90 1.37 -10.55 -15.10
C PRO A 90 2.71 -11.11 -15.61
N LYS A 91 3.36 -10.44 -16.56
CA LYS A 91 4.68 -10.84 -17.09
C LYS A 91 5.86 -10.29 -16.27
N GLY A 92 5.59 -9.56 -15.19
CA GLY A 92 6.59 -9.02 -14.26
C GLY A 92 7.46 -7.89 -14.83
N LYS A 93 7.07 -7.29 -15.96
CA LYS A 93 7.84 -6.20 -16.58
C LYS A 93 7.55 -4.84 -15.97
N ALA A 94 6.42 -4.66 -15.30
CA ALA A 94 6.07 -3.40 -14.68
C ALA A 94 5.25 -3.63 -13.41
N THR A 95 5.57 -2.90 -12.34
CA THR A 95 4.85 -2.97 -11.07
C THR A 95 4.83 -1.58 -10.45
N VAL A 96 3.66 -1.14 -9.98
CA VAL A 96 3.47 -0.01 -9.08
C VAL A 96 2.89 -0.57 -7.79
N LYS A 97 3.60 -0.38 -6.67
CA LYS A 97 3.16 -0.89 -5.37
C LYS A 97 3.24 0.18 -4.29
N TYR A 98 2.27 0.12 -3.40
CA TYR A 98 2.20 0.93 -2.19
C TYR A 98 2.04 -0.01 -1.00
N GLU A 99 2.74 0.26 0.09
CA GLU A 99 2.68 -0.55 1.30
C GLU A 99 2.86 0.30 2.56
N LEU A 100 2.19 -0.08 3.64
CA LEU A 100 2.53 0.33 5.00
C LEU A 100 3.36 -0.75 5.65
N ILE A 101 4.53 -0.39 6.15
CA ILE A 101 5.40 -1.31 6.88
C ILE A 101 5.39 -0.89 8.35
N ALA A 102 4.70 -1.66 9.18
CA ALA A 102 4.76 -1.47 10.61
C ALA A 102 5.93 -2.27 11.19
N LYS A 103 6.69 -1.66 12.10
CA LYS A 103 7.83 -2.29 12.77
C LYS A 103 7.75 -2.10 14.28
N VAL A 104 7.98 -3.18 15.02
CA VAL A 104 8.16 -3.16 16.48
C VAL A 104 9.60 -3.59 16.74
N HIS A 105 10.40 -2.66 17.25
CA HIS A 105 11.78 -2.89 17.60
C HIS A 105 11.87 -3.42 19.03
N ILE A 106 12.34 -4.65 19.19
CA ILE A 106 12.44 -5.34 20.47
C ILE A 106 13.91 -5.43 20.86
N ARG A 107 14.27 -4.92 22.03
CA ARG A 107 15.62 -5.01 22.56
C ARG A 107 15.91 -6.45 22.96
N ARG A 108 17.08 -6.97 22.53
CA ARG A 108 17.52 -8.35 22.80
C ARG A 108 16.54 -9.42 22.29
N GLY A 109 15.69 -9.08 21.33
CA GLY A 109 14.73 -9.97 20.70
C GLY A 109 14.68 -9.80 19.19
N ARG A 110 13.77 -10.50 18.52
CA ARG A 110 13.54 -10.32 17.08
C ARG A 110 12.60 -9.14 16.86
N ASN A 111 13.00 -8.22 15.98
CA ASN A 111 12.10 -7.15 15.54
C ASN A 111 10.92 -7.75 14.79
N LEU A 112 9.72 -7.23 15.05
CA LEU A 112 8.53 -7.63 14.32
C LEU A 112 8.30 -6.67 13.17
N THR A 113 7.87 -7.20 12.04
CA THR A 113 7.55 -6.40 10.86
C THR A 113 6.31 -6.98 10.21
N LYS A 114 5.34 -6.11 9.93
CA LYS A 114 4.13 -6.45 9.17
C LYS A 114 4.00 -5.47 8.01
N LYS A 115 3.74 -6.02 6.84
CA LYS A 115 3.48 -5.23 5.63
C LYS A 115 2.01 -5.33 5.29
N GLN A 116 1.39 -4.19 5.03
CA GLN A 116 0.03 -4.11 4.48
C GLN A 116 0.11 -3.47 3.11
N PRO A 117 -0.23 -4.19 2.02
CA PRO A 117 -0.33 -3.57 0.71
C PRO A 117 -1.48 -2.56 0.70
N LEU A 118 -1.26 -1.48 -0.06
CA LEU A 118 -2.25 -0.45 -0.33
C LEU A 118 -2.60 -0.48 -1.82
N THR A 119 -3.88 -0.31 -2.12
CA THR A 119 -4.36 -0.10 -3.48
C THR A 119 -4.64 1.38 -3.68
N VAL A 120 -3.95 1.98 -4.63
CA VAL A 120 -4.25 3.31 -5.15
C VAL A 120 -5.05 3.12 -6.43
N CYS A 121 -6.26 3.66 -6.46
CA CYS A 121 -7.12 3.63 -7.63
C CYS A 121 -6.93 4.94 -8.43
N PRO A 122 -7.11 4.91 -9.76
CA PRO A 122 -7.24 6.15 -10.52
C PRO A 122 -8.42 6.97 -9.97
N ILE A 123 -8.24 8.29 -9.90
CA ILE A 123 -9.36 9.19 -9.65
C ILE A 123 -10.17 9.23 -10.94
N LEU A 124 -11.26 8.47 -10.98
CA LEU A 124 -12.24 8.52 -12.06
C LEU A 124 -13.35 9.47 -11.63
N ASP A 125 -13.39 10.66 -12.23
CA ASP A 125 -14.53 11.55 -12.11
C ASP A 125 -15.37 11.46 -13.39
N PHE A 126 -16.38 10.59 -13.31
CA PHE A 126 -17.33 10.35 -14.39
C PHE A 126 -18.14 11.59 -14.79
N ASN A 127 -18.15 12.65 -13.97
CA ASN A 127 -18.85 13.89 -14.30
C ASN A 127 -17.98 14.86 -15.12
N THR A 128 -16.66 14.68 -15.09
CA THR A 128 -15.70 15.57 -15.78
C THR A 128 -15.01 14.89 -16.96
N ASP A 129 -14.92 13.57 -16.97
CA ASP A 129 -14.26 12.82 -18.02
C ASP A 129 -15.23 12.48 -19.15
N LEU A 130 -15.28 13.35 -20.16
CA LEU A 130 -16.16 13.23 -21.33
C LEU A 130 -15.98 11.92 -22.10
N ASP A 131 -14.81 11.27 -22.01
CA ASP A 131 -14.56 9.98 -22.66
C ASP A 131 -15.22 8.82 -21.90
N LEU A 132 -15.39 8.93 -20.58
CA LEU A 132 -16.13 7.96 -19.75
C LEU A 132 -17.64 8.11 -19.86
N CYS A 133 -18.14 9.30 -20.25
CA CYS A 133 -19.56 9.54 -20.54
C CYS A 133 -20.01 8.97 -21.89
N ARG A 134 -19.08 8.51 -22.74
CA ARG A 134 -19.45 7.97 -24.05
C ARG A 134 -20.08 6.59 -23.87
N PRO A 135 -21.23 6.32 -24.52
CA PRO A 135 -21.81 4.99 -24.51
C PRO A 135 -20.79 4.00 -25.10
N VAL A 136 -20.52 2.92 -24.36
CA VAL A 136 -19.69 1.82 -24.85
C VAL A 136 -20.40 1.20 -26.05
N GLN A 137 -19.85 1.42 -27.25
CA GLN A 137 -20.34 0.75 -28.46
C GLN A 137 -19.83 -0.68 -28.45
N LEU A 138 -20.66 -1.61 -27.97
CA LEU A 138 -20.44 -3.04 -28.18
C LEU A 138 -20.67 -3.31 -29.66
N LEU A 139 -19.61 -3.65 -30.40
CA LEU A 139 -19.73 -4.17 -31.75
C LEU A 139 -20.35 -5.57 -31.66
N SER A 140 -21.68 -5.67 -31.78
CA SER A 140 -22.34 -6.96 -31.93
C SER A 140 -22.12 -7.46 -33.37
N GLN A 141 -21.43 -8.58 -33.52
CA GLN A 141 -21.56 -9.39 -34.72
C GLN A 141 -22.81 -10.25 -34.53
N ASN A 142 -23.90 -9.81 -35.15
CA ASN A 142 -25.16 -10.51 -35.41
C ASN A 142 -26.23 -10.51 -34.29
N SER A 143 -27.16 -9.56 -34.51
CA SER A 143 -28.62 -9.52 -34.31
C SER A 143 -29.25 -9.92 -32.96
N GLU A 144 -29.81 -8.88 -32.35
CA GLU A 144 -30.74 -8.80 -31.21
C GLU A 144 -30.17 -9.13 -29.83
N LEU A 145 -29.59 -8.09 -29.21
CA LEU A 145 -30.02 -7.60 -27.89
C LEU A 145 -29.56 -6.14 -27.71
N GLN A 146 -30.51 -5.21 -27.70
CA GLN A 146 -30.31 -3.89 -27.14
C GLN A 146 -30.45 -4.00 -25.62
N VAL A 147 -29.35 -3.80 -24.89
CA VAL A 147 -29.41 -3.53 -23.46
C VAL A 147 -28.62 -2.27 -23.17
N THR A 148 -29.35 -1.18 -22.99
CA THR A 148 -28.81 0.05 -22.40
C THR A 148 -28.92 -0.09 -20.89
N VAL A 149 -27.78 -0.24 -20.22
CA VAL A 149 -27.70 -0.15 -18.76
C VAL A 149 -26.93 1.11 -18.41
N SER A 150 -27.65 2.11 -17.91
CA SER A 150 -27.08 3.32 -17.33
C SER A 150 -27.07 3.15 -15.81
N PHE A 151 -25.89 3.09 -15.20
CA PHE A 151 -25.74 3.27 -13.76
C PHE A 151 -24.91 4.53 -13.52
N PHE A 152 -25.55 5.55 -12.95
CA PHE A 152 -24.89 6.71 -12.39
C PHE A 152 -24.87 6.56 -10.87
N GLN A 153 -23.68 6.60 -10.26
CA GLN A 153 -23.48 7.27 -8.98
C GLN A 153 -21.99 7.41 -8.63
N ASN A 154 -21.66 8.61 -8.14
CA ASN A 154 -20.35 9.09 -7.69
C ASN A 154 -19.59 8.09 -6.81
N LEU A 155 -18.33 7.80 -7.15
CA LEU A 155 -17.42 7.09 -6.24
C LEU A 155 -16.03 7.72 -6.23
N LYS A 156 -15.82 8.63 -5.26
CA LYS A 156 -14.49 8.96 -4.76
C LYS A 156 -13.97 7.78 -3.93
N PHE A 157 -12.93 7.09 -4.40
CA PHE A 157 -12.14 6.20 -3.56
C PHE A 157 -10.72 6.76 -3.37
N LEU A 158 -10.62 7.84 -2.60
CA LEU A 158 -9.49 7.97 -1.69
C LEU A 158 -9.91 7.16 -0.47
N THR A 159 -9.21 6.06 -0.19
CA THR A 159 -9.57 5.08 0.83
C THR A 159 -9.82 5.75 2.20
N ASP A 160 -11.10 6.00 2.52
CA ASP A 160 -11.61 6.26 3.88
C ASP A 160 -11.59 4.98 4.73
N GLN A 161 -10.82 3.97 4.33
CA GLN A 161 -10.61 2.78 5.12
C GLN A 161 -9.66 3.11 6.27
N CYS A 162 -10.19 3.08 7.49
CA CYS A 162 -9.39 2.96 8.70
C CYS A 162 -8.60 1.65 8.63
N LEU A 163 -7.31 1.74 8.32
CA LEU A 163 -6.43 0.58 8.25
C LEU A 163 -5.94 0.20 9.65
N SER A 164 -6.16 -1.05 10.04
CA SER A 164 -5.64 -1.59 11.30
C SER A 164 -4.58 -2.65 11.01
N LEU A 165 -3.36 -2.41 11.49
CA LEU A 165 -2.26 -3.37 11.45
C LEU A 165 -2.15 -4.04 12.82
N LYS A 166 -2.48 -5.33 12.91
CA LYS A 166 -2.44 -6.09 14.18
C LYS A 166 -1.18 -6.95 14.28
N PHE A 167 -0.49 -6.83 15.41
CA PHE A 167 0.59 -7.70 15.85
C PHE A 167 0.14 -8.44 17.09
N VAL A 168 0.16 -9.77 17.04
CA VAL A 168 -0.06 -10.64 18.19
C VAL A 168 1.28 -11.29 18.52
N ILE A 169 1.76 -11.08 19.74
CA ILE A 169 2.96 -11.73 20.26
C ILE A 169 2.52 -12.82 21.22
N GLU A 170 2.50 -14.04 20.68
CA GLU A 170 2.25 -15.26 21.44
C GLU A 170 3.56 -15.83 21.98
N ALA A 171 3.48 -16.40 23.16
CA ALA A 171 4.60 -16.99 23.85
C ALA A 171 4.77 -18.46 23.45
N ASN A 172 5.96 -18.82 22.98
CA ASN A 172 6.50 -20.16 23.23
C ASN A 172 7.01 -20.24 24.68
#